data_AF-A0A6V7WIB0-F1
#
_entry.id   AF-A0A6V7WIB0-F1
#
_cell.length_a   1.000
_cell.length_b   1.000
_cell.length_c   1.000
_cell.angle_alpha   90.00
_cell.angle_beta   90.00
_cell.angle_gamma   90.00
#
_symmetry.space_group_name_H-M   'P 1'
#
loop_
_entity.id
_entity.type
_entity.pdbx_description
1 polymer ?
#
loop_
_entity_poly.entity_id
_entity_poly.type
_entity_poly.pdbx_seq_one_letter_code
_entity_poly.pdbx_strand_id
1 'polypeptide(L)'
;MEGTLNNQVSKTIFSILQHLDPLPSGSFDLNEFEKTVTKFANDSQQIAPVLLFNSPVIADEWKLLEQFVNALNLDYEKRTILLKKRIEVAMDSFLWSERVKKMEGQIRQICDKSLFKEAIFKPVNLEHLIAADSNLLFMIKTSSKELRKKTRVQQVNDFKMPAGIVPDRGGRTEIMTPLQRETFDQQEKQRAQQSFQERRRGGGVTEEG
;
A
#
# COMPACT_ATOMS: atom_id res chain seq x y z
N MET A 1 -34.71 -37.61 -24.64
CA MET A 1 -33.45 -37.89 -23.92
C MET A 1 -32.68 -36.62 -23.52
N GLU A 2 -33.15 -35.41 -23.87
CA GLU A 2 -32.51 -34.14 -23.48
C GLU A 2 -32.79 -33.71 -22.03
N GLY A 3 -33.96 -34.04 -21.50
CA GLY A 3 -34.35 -33.64 -20.13
C GLY A 3 -33.51 -34.29 -19.02
N THR A 4 -32.95 -35.47 -19.25
CA THR A 4 -32.10 -36.19 -18.29
C THR A 4 -30.69 -35.60 -18.21
N LEU A 5 -30.16 -35.12 -19.34
CA LEU A 5 -28.82 -34.51 -19.41
C LEU A 5 -28.79 -33.15 -18.71
N ASN A 6 -29.80 -32.31 -18.91
CA ASN A 6 -29.90 -31.02 -18.21
C ASN A 6 -30.04 -31.19 -16.69
N ASN A 7 -30.73 -32.24 -16.25
CA ASN A 7 -30.88 -32.53 -14.82
C ASN A 7 -29.55 -33.02 -14.20
N GLN A 8 -28.74 -33.76 -14.96
CA GLN A 8 -27.41 -34.21 -14.53
C GLN A 8 -26.40 -33.05 -14.49
N VAL A 9 -26.39 -32.18 -15.50
CA VAL A 9 -25.53 -30.98 -15.54
C VAL A 9 -25.88 -30.01 -14.42
N SER A 10 -27.18 -29.82 -14.14
CA SER A 10 -27.63 -29.01 -13.01
C SER A 10 -27.14 -29.58 -11.67
N LYS A 11 -27.21 -30.90 -11.49
CA LYS A 11 -26.72 -31.58 -10.27
C LYS A 11 -25.21 -31.48 -10.08
N THR A 12 -24.42 -31.61 -11.15
CA THR A 12 -22.97 -31.47 -11.07
C THR A 12 -22.55 -30.05 -10.74
N ILE A 13 -23.17 -29.05 -11.37
CA ILE A 13 -22.94 -27.63 -11.04
C ILE A 13 -23.33 -27.34 -9.58
N PHE A 14 -24.44 -27.89 -9.10
CA PHE A 14 -24.86 -27.73 -7.71
C PHE A 14 -23.85 -28.33 -6.72
N SER A 15 -23.34 -29.53 -7.03
CA SER A 15 -22.31 -30.20 -6.23
C SER A 15 -21.01 -29.42 -6.17
N ILE A 16 -20.61 -28.75 -7.26
CA ILE A 16 -19.39 -27.94 -7.32
C ILE A 16 -19.57 -26.66 -6.50
N LEU A 17 -20.74 -26.01 -6.60
CA LEU A 17 -21.05 -24.80 -5.84
C LEU A 17 -21.22 -25.05 -4.34
N GLN A 18 -21.61 -26.27 -3.93
CA GLN A 18 -21.70 -26.67 -2.52
C GLN A 18 -20.33 -26.79 -1.82
N HIS A 19 -19.23 -26.92 -2.59
CA HIS A 19 -17.86 -26.98 -2.07
C HIS A 19 -17.18 -25.61 -1.92
N LEU A 20 -17.83 -24.52 -2.33
CA LEU A 20 -17.45 -23.14 -2.05
C LEU A 20 -18.38 -22.62 -0.95
N ASP A 21 -17.85 -22.39 0.26
CA ASP A 21 -18.58 -22.00 1.49
C ASP A 21 -19.68 -20.91 1.33
N PRO A 22 -20.70 -20.88 2.21
CA PRO A 22 -22.03 -21.45 2.03
C PRO A 22 -23.04 -20.46 1.39
N LEU A 23 -23.96 -20.96 0.55
CA LEU A 23 -25.11 -20.17 0.07
C LEU A 23 -26.40 -20.46 0.88
N PRO A 24 -27.36 -19.50 0.92
CA PRO A 24 -28.50 -19.49 1.80
C PRO A 24 -29.48 -20.64 1.48
N SER A 25 -30.14 -21.13 2.52
CA SER A 25 -31.07 -22.25 2.54
C SER A 25 -32.40 -21.98 1.81
N GLY A 26 -32.34 -21.63 0.53
CA GLY A 26 -33.50 -21.38 -0.32
C GLY A 26 -33.31 -22.03 -1.70
N SER A 27 -34.43 -22.41 -2.33
CA SER A 27 -34.50 -22.90 -3.71
C SER A 27 -33.64 -22.03 -4.64
N PHE A 28 -32.61 -22.61 -5.24
CA PHE A 28 -31.73 -21.92 -6.18
C PHE A 28 -32.43 -21.84 -7.55
N ASP A 29 -32.98 -20.67 -7.87
CA ASP A 29 -33.56 -20.44 -9.19
C ASP A 29 -32.45 -20.24 -10.23
N LEU A 30 -32.25 -21.26 -11.07
CA LEU A 30 -31.29 -21.24 -12.18
C LEU A 30 -31.50 -20.03 -13.11
N ASN A 31 -32.75 -19.62 -13.30
CA ASN A 31 -33.09 -18.46 -14.13
C ASN A 31 -32.66 -17.12 -13.50
N GLU A 32 -32.70 -17.01 -12.17
CA GLU A 32 -32.22 -15.83 -11.47
C GLU A 32 -30.70 -15.81 -11.46
N PHE A 33 -30.07 -16.97 -11.25
CA PHE A 33 -28.63 -17.13 -11.38
C PHE A 33 -28.14 -16.77 -12.79
N GLU A 34 -28.75 -17.31 -13.85
CA GLU A 34 -28.43 -16.98 -15.24
C GLU A 34 -28.60 -15.48 -15.51
N LYS A 35 -29.65 -14.84 -14.97
CA LYS A 35 -29.82 -13.39 -15.08
C LYS A 35 -28.72 -12.61 -14.36
N THR A 36 -28.29 -13.06 -13.17
CA THR A 36 -27.18 -12.41 -12.45
C THR A 36 -25.84 -12.61 -13.15
N VAL A 37 -25.57 -13.80 -13.69
CA VAL A 37 -24.34 -14.10 -14.45
C VAL A 37 -24.31 -13.33 -15.76
N THR A 38 -25.42 -13.28 -16.50
CA THR A 38 -25.52 -12.51 -17.75
C THR A 38 -25.45 -11.01 -17.48
N LYS A 39 -26.06 -10.51 -16.40
CA LYS A 39 -25.89 -9.11 -15.98
C LYS A 39 -24.43 -8.82 -15.61
N PHE A 40 -23.77 -9.70 -14.87
CA PHE A 40 -22.36 -9.53 -14.51
C PHE A 40 -21.46 -9.60 -15.75
N ALA A 41 -21.72 -10.52 -16.66
CA ALA A 41 -21.00 -10.65 -17.94
C ALA A 41 -21.23 -9.45 -18.87
N ASN A 42 -22.43 -8.85 -18.86
CA ASN A 42 -22.76 -7.68 -19.69
C ASN A 42 -22.27 -6.34 -19.08
N ASP A 43 -22.32 -6.19 -17.75
CA ASP A 43 -21.68 -5.06 -17.05
C ASP A 43 -20.15 -5.14 -17.19
N SER A 44 -19.62 -6.36 -17.30
CA SER A 44 -18.25 -6.66 -17.68
C SER A 44 -18.09 -6.67 -19.21
N GLN A 45 -18.29 -5.55 -19.89
CA GLN A 45 -17.68 -5.32 -21.22
C GLN A 45 -16.12 -5.31 -21.17
N GLN A 46 -15.52 -5.90 -20.15
CA GLN A 46 -14.11 -6.19 -20.07
C GLN A 46 -13.92 -7.60 -20.60
N ILE A 47 -13.45 -7.65 -21.86
CA ILE A 47 -12.68 -8.72 -22.51
C ILE A 47 -12.50 -9.95 -21.60
N ALA A 48 -13.14 -11.07 -21.94
CA ALA A 48 -12.94 -12.33 -21.22
C ALA A 48 -11.42 -12.54 -21.01
N PRO A 49 -10.98 -12.84 -19.77
CA PRO A 49 -9.57 -12.86 -19.45
C PRO A 49 -8.85 -13.83 -20.38
N VAL A 50 -7.88 -13.30 -21.11
CA VAL A 50 -7.08 -14.10 -22.05
C VAL A 50 -5.92 -14.69 -21.27
N LEU A 51 -5.76 -16.01 -21.34
CA LEU A 51 -4.57 -16.68 -20.80
C LEU A 51 -3.33 -16.08 -21.44
N LEU A 52 -2.40 -15.62 -20.60
CA LEU A 52 -1.13 -15.05 -21.05
C LEU A 52 -0.20 -16.12 -21.61
N PHE A 53 -0.36 -17.35 -21.14
CA PHE A 53 0.43 -18.48 -21.60
C PHE A 53 -0.27 -19.17 -22.78
N ASN A 54 0.31 -19.05 -23.98
CA ASN A 54 -0.28 -19.56 -25.23
C ASN A 54 0.69 -20.41 -26.08
N SER A 55 1.90 -20.68 -25.59
CA SER A 55 2.93 -21.42 -26.33
C SER A 55 2.91 -22.91 -25.99
N PRO A 56 3.09 -23.82 -26.98
CA PRO A 56 3.48 -25.19 -26.66
C PRO A 56 4.90 -25.18 -26.11
N VAL A 57 5.11 -25.78 -24.94
CA VAL A 57 6.42 -25.78 -24.25
C VAL A 57 7.03 -27.17 -24.28
N ILE A 58 8.34 -27.22 -24.59
CA ILE A 58 9.14 -28.44 -24.69
C ILE A 58 9.53 -28.90 -23.27
N ALA A 59 9.66 -30.21 -23.05
CA ALA A 59 9.94 -30.81 -21.72
C ALA A 59 11.14 -30.18 -20.97
N ASP A 60 12.19 -29.76 -21.67
CA ASP A 60 13.38 -29.15 -21.07
C ASP A 60 13.17 -27.69 -20.63
N GLU A 61 12.27 -26.97 -21.30
CA GLU A 61 11.93 -25.58 -20.98
C GLU A 61 11.11 -25.49 -19.68
N TRP A 62 10.29 -26.51 -19.38
CA TRP A 62 9.54 -26.60 -18.14
C TRP A 62 10.43 -26.62 -16.89
N LYS A 63 11.54 -27.36 -16.95
CA LYS A 63 12.50 -27.43 -15.83
C LYS A 63 13.19 -26.10 -15.60
N LEU A 64 13.55 -25.41 -16.68
CA LEU A 64 14.15 -24.07 -16.60
C LEU A 64 13.16 -23.04 -16.03
N LEU A 65 11.90 -23.13 -16.44
CA LEU A 65 10.83 -22.28 -15.93
C LEU A 65 10.58 -22.51 -14.44
N GLU A 66 10.59 -23.75 -13.98
CA GLU A 66 10.45 -24.09 -12.56
C GLU A 66 11.61 -23.55 -11.72
N GLN A 67 12.86 -23.67 -12.21
CA GLN A 67 14.02 -23.05 -11.56
C GLN A 67 13.88 -21.53 -11.45
N PHE A 68 13.38 -20.88 -12.51
CA PHE A 68 13.17 -19.44 -12.52
C PHE A 68 12.09 -19.00 -11.53
N VAL A 69 10.96 -19.70 -11.49
CA VAL A 69 9.88 -19.45 -10.52
C VAL A 69 10.39 -19.61 -9.09
N ASN A 70 11.18 -20.64 -8.81
CA ASN A 70 11.78 -20.85 -7.49
C ASN A 70 12.76 -19.73 -7.10
N ALA A 71 13.62 -19.30 -8.04
CA ALA A 71 14.54 -18.19 -7.82
C ALA A 71 13.79 -16.88 -7.53
N LEU A 72 12.71 -16.60 -8.27
CA LEU A 72 11.86 -15.44 -8.06
C LEU A 72 11.13 -15.48 -6.71
N ASN A 73 10.56 -16.62 -6.34
CA ASN A 73 9.89 -16.78 -5.05
C ASN A 73 10.83 -16.45 -3.88
N LEU A 74 12.07 -16.94 -3.95
CA LEU A 74 13.09 -16.67 -2.94
C LEU A 74 13.43 -15.18 -2.86
N ASP A 75 13.58 -14.50 -3.99
CA ASP A 75 13.86 -13.06 -4.02
C ASP A 75 12.66 -12.24 -3.49
N TYR A 76 11.43 -12.58 -3.89
CA TYR A 76 10.23 -11.90 -3.43
C TYR A 76 9.95 -12.12 -1.93
N GLU A 77 10.23 -13.31 -1.41
CA GLU A 77 10.17 -13.58 0.03
C GLU A 77 11.14 -12.66 0.78
N LYS A 78 12.41 -12.59 0.34
CA LYS A 78 13.42 -11.69 0.94
C LYS A 78 13.00 -10.23 0.86
N ARG A 79 12.46 -9.77 -0.27
CA ARG A 79 11.94 -8.40 -0.43
C ARG A 79 10.79 -8.12 0.53
N THR A 80 9.90 -9.07 0.74
CA THR A 80 8.77 -8.94 1.67
C THR A 80 9.27 -8.80 3.12
N ILE A 81 10.24 -9.63 3.52
CA ILE A 81 10.88 -9.52 4.84
C ILE A 81 11.57 -8.17 5.01
N LEU A 82 12.27 -7.70 3.98
CA LEU A 82 12.94 -6.40 4.01
C LEU A 82 11.95 -5.25 4.11
N LEU A 83 10.86 -5.25 3.33
CA LEU A 83 9.82 -4.22 3.38
C LEU A 83 9.14 -4.20 4.75
N LYS A 84 8.82 -5.39 5.28
CA LYS A 84 8.32 -5.57 6.64
C LYS A 84 9.25 -4.91 7.66
N LYS A 85 10.54 -5.19 7.58
CA LYS A 85 11.53 -4.60 8.50
C LYS A 85 11.69 -3.10 8.34
N ARG A 86 11.65 -2.58 7.11
CA ARG A 86 11.70 -1.13 6.85
C ARG A 86 10.54 -0.40 7.49
N ILE A 87 9.34 -0.98 7.46
CA ILE A 87 8.17 -0.37 8.11
C ILE A 87 8.34 -0.37 9.63
N GLU A 88 8.84 -1.45 10.22
CA GLU A 88 9.17 -1.49 11.66
C GLU A 88 10.17 -0.40 12.06
N VAL A 89 11.29 -0.29 11.34
CA VAL A 89 12.32 0.71 11.63
C VAL A 89 11.80 2.13 11.42
N ALA A 90 10.96 2.35 10.40
CA ALA A 90 10.32 3.64 10.19
C ALA A 90 9.36 3.98 11.34
N MET A 91 8.58 3.01 11.83
CA MET A 91 7.71 3.19 13.00
C MET A 91 8.52 3.54 14.25
N ASP A 92 9.62 2.82 14.49
CA ASP A 92 10.53 3.09 15.60
C ASP A 92 11.15 4.49 15.51
N SER A 93 11.31 5.05 14.31
CA SER A 93 11.80 6.42 14.12
C SER A 93 10.84 7.50 14.66
N PHE A 94 9.54 7.21 14.68
CA PHE A 94 8.52 8.12 15.23
C PHE A 94 8.39 8.04 16.76
N LEU A 95 8.96 7.01 17.39
CA LEU A 95 8.89 6.79 18.84
C LEU A 95 9.91 7.63 19.64
N TRP A 96 10.67 8.51 18.99
CA TRP A 96 11.71 9.32 19.64
C TRP A 96 11.14 10.45 20.51
N SER A 97 9.89 10.87 20.28
CA SER A 97 9.25 11.88 21.13
C SER A 97 8.56 11.25 22.34
N GLU A 98 8.72 11.84 23.53
CA GLU A 98 8.07 11.38 24.76
C GLU A 98 6.54 11.28 24.65
N ARG A 99 5.92 12.17 23.87
CA ARG A 99 4.47 12.18 23.66
C ARG A 99 3.99 10.91 22.95
N VAL A 100 4.72 10.46 21.93
CA VAL A 100 4.35 9.29 21.12
C VAL A 100 4.77 8.00 21.81
N LYS A 101 5.88 8.02 22.58
CA LYS A 101 6.35 6.87 23.36
C LYS A 101 5.30 6.34 24.35
N LYS A 102 4.48 7.22 24.95
CA LYS A 102 3.35 6.83 25.81
C LYS A 102 2.26 6.04 25.07
N MET A 103 2.18 6.16 23.75
CA MET A 103 1.18 5.49 22.91
C MET A 103 1.77 4.33 22.08
N GLU A 104 3.03 3.96 22.32
CA GLU A 104 3.75 2.92 21.58
C GLU A 104 2.96 1.62 21.47
N GLY A 105 2.41 1.14 22.59
CA GLY A 105 1.66 -0.12 22.63
C GLY A 105 0.43 -0.10 21.71
N GLN A 106 -0.28 1.03 21.62
CA GLN A 106 -1.43 1.16 20.73
C GLN A 106 -1.01 1.23 19.25
N ILE A 107 0.07 1.95 18.95
CA ILE A 107 0.60 2.09 17.58
C ILE A 107 1.06 0.72 17.08
N ARG A 108 1.86 0.01 17.87
CA ARG A 108 2.33 -1.34 17.53
C ARG A 108 1.17 -2.31 17.35
N GLN A 109 0.17 -2.28 18.24
CA GLN A 109 -0.99 -3.15 18.10
C GLN A 109 -1.78 -2.92 16.80
N ILE A 110 -1.91 -1.67 16.34
CA ILE A 110 -2.59 -1.35 15.08
C ILE A 110 -1.74 -1.80 13.89
N CYS A 111 -0.44 -1.48 13.90
CA CYS A 111 0.49 -1.87 12.85
C CYS A 111 0.59 -3.39 12.72
N ASP A 112 0.72 -4.11 13.84
CA ASP A 112 0.79 -5.58 13.89
C ASP A 112 -0.45 -6.25 13.29
N LYS A 113 -1.64 -5.70 13.57
CA LYS A 113 -2.91 -6.28 13.10
C LYS A 113 -3.16 -6.05 11.61
N SER A 114 -2.90 -4.85 11.09
CA SER A 114 -3.26 -4.53 9.69
C SER A 114 -2.13 -4.88 8.72
N LEU A 115 -0.88 -4.57 9.05
CA LEU A 115 0.21 -4.67 8.09
C LEU A 115 0.71 -6.11 7.94
N PHE A 116 0.84 -6.85 9.03
CA PHE A 116 1.53 -8.13 9.01
C PHE A 116 0.62 -9.32 8.73
N LYS A 117 -0.70 -9.17 8.94
CA LYS A 117 -1.68 -10.19 8.51
C LYS A 117 -1.89 -10.18 7.00
N GLU A 118 -1.83 -9.00 6.39
CA GLU A 118 -2.06 -8.84 4.95
C GLU A 118 -0.78 -9.00 4.13
N ALA A 119 0.39 -8.66 4.68
CA ALA A 119 1.69 -8.79 4.02
C ALA A 119 2.30 -10.21 4.13
N ILE A 120 1.48 -11.25 3.99
CA ILE A 120 1.97 -12.63 3.90
C ILE A 120 2.36 -12.87 2.44
N PHE A 121 3.65 -13.09 2.20
CA PHE A 121 4.11 -13.55 0.89
C PHE A 121 3.49 -14.91 0.60
N LYS A 122 2.82 -15.02 -0.54
CA LYS A 122 2.27 -16.28 -1.06
C LYS A 122 3.16 -16.73 -2.22
N PRO A 123 3.84 -17.89 -2.12
CA PRO A 123 4.66 -18.38 -3.20
C PRO A 123 3.81 -18.67 -4.43
N VAL A 124 4.38 -18.42 -5.60
CA VAL A 124 3.74 -18.67 -6.89
C VAL A 124 4.29 -19.98 -7.44
N ASN A 125 3.42 -20.93 -7.76
CA ASN A 125 3.80 -22.19 -8.39
C ASN A 125 3.70 -22.09 -9.91
N LEU A 126 4.29 -23.05 -10.61
CA LEU A 126 4.24 -23.15 -12.08
C LEU A 126 2.80 -23.15 -12.61
N GLU A 127 1.89 -23.82 -11.91
CA GLU A 127 0.45 -23.87 -12.23
C GLU A 127 -0.18 -22.48 -12.30
N HIS A 128 0.18 -21.59 -11.37
CA HIS A 128 -0.33 -20.23 -11.33
C HIS A 128 0.21 -19.37 -12.48
N LEU A 129 1.39 -19.70 -13.01
CA LEU A 129 1.96 -19.00 -14.17
C LEU A 129 1.26 -19.41 -15.47
N ILE A 130 0.91 -20.69 -15.62
CA ILE A 130 0.18 -21.20 -16.79
C ILE A 130 -1.27 -20.67 -16.77
N ALA A 131 -1.88 -20.62 -15.59
CA ALA A 131 -3.22 -20.08 -15.38
C ALA A 131 -3.24 -18.53 -15.28
N ALA A 132 -2.16 -17.84 -15.67
CA ALA A 132 -2.09 -16.40 -15.56
C ALA A 132 -2.94 -15.71 -16.63
N ASP A 133 -3.84 -14.83 -16.19
CA ASP A 133 -4.79 -14.14 -17.04
C ASP A 133 -4.37 -12.69 -17.36
N SER A 134 -4.91 -12.14 -18.45
CA SER A 134 -4.73 -10.73 -18.84
C SER A 134 -5.15 -9.73 -17.76
N ASN A 135 -5.98 -10.14 -16.81
CA ASN A 135 -6.35 -9.32 -15.64
C ASN A 135 -5.15 -8.98 -14.75
N LEU A 136 -4.11 -9.82 -14.69
CA LEU A 136 -2.89 -9.54 -13.93
C LEU A 136 -2.09 -8.35 -14.48
N LEU A 137 -2.28 -8.03 -15.77
CA LEU A 137 -1.64 -6.86 -16.39
C LEU A 137 -2.31 -5.55 -15.97
N PHE A 138 -3.51 -5.60 -15.40
CA PHE A 138 -4.22 -4.43 -14.94
C PHE A 138 -3.72 -3.98 -13.55
N MET A 139 -2.72 -3.10 -13.53
CA MET A 139 -2.26 -2.47 -12.30
C MET A 139 -2.94 -1.11 -12.08
N ILE A 140 -3.74 -1.01 -11.01
CA ILE A 140 -4.30 0.28 -10.59
C ILE A 140 -3.19 1.08 -9.91
N LYS A 141 -2.92 2.28 -10.44
CA LYS A 141 -1.95 3.20 -9.83
C LYS A 141 -2.40 3.51 -8.40
N THR A 142 -1.54 3.24 -7.41
CA THR A 142 -1.82 3.56 -5.99
C THR A 142 -2.07 5.05 -5.75
N SER A 143 -1.54 5.91 -6.62
CA SER A 143 -1.79 7.35 -6.61
C SER A 143 -3.07 7.78 -7.33
N SER A 144 -3.86 6.83 -7.86
CA SER A 144 -5.07 7.14 -8.64
C SER A 144 -6.05 7.97 -7.83
N LYS A 145 -6.72 8.90 -8.51
CA LYS A 145 -7.75 9.75 -7.92
C LYS A 145 -8.85 8.91 -7.28
N GLU A 146 -9.19 7.77 -7.88
CA GLU A 146 -10.23 6.86 -7.40
C GLU A 146 -9.93 6.27 -6.03
N LEU A 147 -8.68 5.83 -5.80
CA LEU A 147 -8.23 5.32 -4.50
C LEU A 147 -8.14 6.45 -3.47
N ARG A 148 -7.72 7.65 -3.88
CA ARG A 148 -7.61 8.83 -3.00
C ARG A 148 -8.96 9.42 -2.58
N LYS A 149 -10.06 9.13 -3.30
CA LYS A 149 -11.41 9.62 -2.94
C LYS A 149 -11.83 9.25 -1.52
N LYS A 150 -11.33 8.12 -1.02
CA LYS A 150 -11.64 7.62 0.32
C LYS A 150 -10.64 8.09 1.39
N THR A 151 -9.57 8.80 1.03
CA THR A 151 -8.56 9.27 1.98
C THR A 151 -8.83 10.72 2.40
N ARG A 152 -8.74 11.03 3.70
CA ARG A 152 -8.86 12.40 4.26
C ARG A 152 -7.95 13.43 3.59
N VAL A 153 -6.85 13.00 2.95
CA VAL A 153 -5.91 13.86 2.23
C VAL A 153 -6.57 14.56 1.03
N GLN A 154 -7.62 13.99 0.43
CA GLN A 154 -8.34 14.65 -0.68
C GLN A 154 -9.10 15.89 -0.19
N GLN A 155 -9.77 15.82 0.97
CA GLN A 155 -10.38 17.00 1.61
C GLN A 155 -9.35 18.08 1.95
N VAL A 156 -8.14 17.68 2.35
CA VAL A 156 -7.06 18.63 2.68
C VAL A 156 -6.43 19.23 1.43
N ASN A 157 -6.28 18.48 0.34
CA ASN A 157 -5.70 19.00 -0.91
C ASN A 157 -6.68 19.91 -1.66
N ASP A 158 -7.98 19.58 -1.66
CA ASP A 158 -9.01 20.41 -2.29
C ASP A 158 -9.27 21.68 -1.46
N PHE A 159 -9.12 21.64 -0.12
CA PHE A 159 -9.25 22.80 0.76
C PHE A 159 -7.96 23.65 0.88
N LYS A 160 -6.77 23.09 0.59
CA LYS A 160 -5.47 23.80 0.66
C LYS A 160 -4.90 24.23 -0.69
N MET A 161 -5.54 23.90 -1.81
CA MET A 161 -5.26 24.54 -3.09
C MET A 161 -6.35 25.58 -3.33
N PRO A 162 -6.22 26.81 -2.78
CA PRO A 162 -7.03 27.91 -3.29
C PRO A 162 -6.83 27.94 -4.81
N ALA A 163 -7.90 28.19 -5.57
CA ALA A 163 -7.90 28.30 -7.03
C ALA A 163 -7.07 29.51 -7.49
N GLY A 164 -5.77 29.44 -7.28
CA GLY A 164 -4.77 30.47 -7.50
C GLY A 164 -3.41 29.83 -7.72
N ILE A 165 -2.48 30.62 -8.25
CA ILE A 165 -1.12 30.20 -8.56
C ILE A 165 -0.49 29.61 -7.30
N VAL A 166 -0.15 28.32 -7.36
CA VAL A 166 0.54 27.61 -6.28
C VAL A 166 1.86 28.34 -6.05
N PRO A 167 2.07 29.00 -4.89
CA PRO A 167 3.32 29.69 -4.64
C PRO A 167 4.45 28.66 -4.62
N ASP A 168 5.52 28.99 -5.33
CA ASP A 168 6.64 28.10 -5.55
C ASP A 168 7.18 27.57 -4.21
N ARG A 169 7.17 26.24 -4.05
CA ARG A 169 7.63 25.55 -2.84
C ARG A 169 9.09 25.12 -2.93
N GLY A 170 9.80 25.55 -3.98
CA GLY A 170 11.23 25.37 -4.14
C GLY A 170 11.97 26.70 -3.96
N GLY A 171 13.02 26.69 -3.14
CA GLY A 171 14.03 27.75 -3.13
C GLY A 171 14.82 27.68 -4.43
N ARG A 172 14.27 28.25 -5.50
CA ARG A 172 15.01 28.43 -6.75
C ARG A 172 16.24 29.25 -6.44
N THR A 173 17.41 28.63 -6.61
CA THR A 173 18.69 29.26 -6.31
C THR A 173 18.88 30.54 -7.13
N GLU A 174 18.27 30.64 -8.31
CA GLU A 174 18.28 31.85 -9.14
C GLU A 174 17.50 33.05 -8.56
N ILE A 175 16.58 32.85 -7.60
CA ILE A 175 15.75 33.93 -7.00
C ILE A 175 16.15 34.18 -5.53
N MET A 176 16.85 33.25 -4.88
CA MET A 176 17.37 33.46 -3.53
C MET A 176 18.56 34.44 -3.56
N THR A 177 18.40 35.57 -2.87
CA THR A 177 19.55 36.39 -2.50
C THR A 177 20.41 35.59 -1.54
N PRO A 178 21.72 35.39 -1.80
CA PRO A 178 22.59 34.73 -0.84
C PRO A 178 22.54 35.52 0.47
N LEU A 179 22.33 34.81 1.59
CA LEU A 179 22.52 35.42 2.90
C LEU A 179 23.92 36.01 2.93
N GLN A 180 24.02 37.30 3.32
CA GLN A 180 25.32 37.94 3.45
C GLN A 180 26.17 37.09 4.40
N ARG A 181 27.37 36.70 3.95
CA ARG A 181 28.33 36.04 4.83
C ARG A 181 28.68 37.01 5.94
N GLU A 182 28.30 36.66 7.17
CA GLU A 182 28.71 37.43 8.34
C GLU A 182 30.23 37.47 8.42
N THR A 183 30.80 38.64 8.69
CA THR A 183 32.23 38.75 8.98
C THR A 183 32.52 38.20 10.37
N PHE A 184 33.78 37.83 10.63
CA PHE A 184 34.22 37.32 11.92
C PHE A 184 33.83 38.26 13.08
N ASP A 185 33.96 39.57 12.89
CA ASP A 185 33.57 40.59 13.86
C ASP A 185 32.06 40.60 14.18
N GLN A 186 31.22 40.25 13.20
CA GLN A 186 29.76 40.18 13.39
C GLN A 186 29.37 38.95 14.21
N GLN A 187 30.04 37.82 13.97
CA GLN A 187 29.87 36.60 14.77
C GLN A 187 30.32 36.81 16.22
N GLU A 188 31.42 37.52 16.43
CA GLU A 188 31.92 37.81 17.77
C GLU A 188 30.96 38.72 18.55
N LYS A 189 30.38 39.73 17.90
CA LYS A 189 29.34 40.59 18.49
C LYS A 189 28.07 39.82 18.86
N GLN A 190 27.60 38.89 18.03
CA GLN A 190 26.44 38.06 18.37
C GLN A 190 26.71 37.13 19.55
N ARG A 191 27.90 36.53 19.59
CA ARG A 191 28.34 35.67 20.69
C ARG A 191 28.49 36.46 22.00
N ALA A 192 28.98 37.69 21.92
CA ALA A 192 29.04 38.62 23.06
C ALA A 192 27.65 39.08 23.54
N GLN A 193 26.67 39.26 22.65
CA GLN A 193 25.30 39.63 23.03
C GLN A 193 24.56 38.50 23.76
N GLN A 194 24.72 37.24 23.32
CA GLN A 194 24.09 36.09 23.98
C GLN A 194 24.61 35.88 25.41
N SER A 195 25.92 36.08 25.63
CA SER A 195 26.53 35.96 26.97
C SER A 195 26.10 37.05 27.97
N PHE A 196 25.63 38.21 27.50
CA PHE A 196 25.12 39.28 28.38
C PHE A 196 23.68 39.04 28.87
N GLN A 197 22.85 38.34 28.09
CA GLN A 197 21.49 37.99 28.50
C GLN A 197 21.47 36.86 29.55
N GLU A 198 22.44 35.94 29.51
CA GLU A 198 22.50 34.81 30.45
C GLU A 198 22.96 35.23 31.86
N ARG A 199 23.78 36.28 31.97
CA ARG A 199 24.26 36.79 33.28
C ARG A 199 23.26 37.64 34.07
N ARG A 200 22.12 38.04 33.48
CA ARG A 200 21.08 38.80 34.21
C ARG A 200 19.99 37.94 34.86
N ARG A 201 20.05 36.61 34.70
CA ARG A 201 18.99 35.69 35.19
C ARG A 201 19.42 34.83 36.40
N GLY A 202 20.44 35.25 37.14
CA GLY A 202 20.93 34.55 38.32
C GLY A 202 21.53 35.51 39.35
N GLY A 203 20.67 36.19 40.11
CA GLY A 203 21.07 37.04 41.23
C GLY A 203 20.03 36.94 42.34
N GLY A 204 20.01 35.82 43.06
CA GLY A 204 19.27 35.67 44.30
C GLY A 204 20.00 36.40 45.43
N VAL A 205 19.34 37.41 45.98
CA VAL A 205 19.79 38.18 47.15
C VAL A 205 19.53 37.34 48.40
N THR A 206 20.58 37.00 49.14
CA THR A 206 20.49 36.66 50.57
C THR A 206 20.74 37.95 51.35
N GLU A 207 19.68 38.52 51.93
CA GLU A 207 19.78 39.55 52.98
C GLU A 207 19.95 38.84 54.33
N GLU A 208 21.05 39.16 55.03
CA GLU A 208 21.17 38.97 56.47
C GLU A 208 20.53 40.17 57.18
N GLY A 209 19.76 39.89 58.24
CA GLY A 209 19.13 40.85 59.13
C GLY A 209 18.34 40.14 60.23
#